data_AF-A0A850GE97-F1
#
_entry.id   AF-A0A850GE97-F1
#
_cell.length_a   1.000
_cell.length_b   1.000
_cell.length_c   1.000
_cell.angle_alpha   90.00
_cell.angle_beta   90.00
_cell.angle_gamma   90.00
#
_symmetry.space_group_name_H-M   'P 1'
#
loop_
_entity.id
_entity.type
_entity.pdbx_description
1 polymer ?
#
loop_
_entity_poly.entity_id
_entity_poly.type
_entity_poly.pdbx_seq_one_letter_code
_entity_poly.pdbx_strand_id
1 'polypeptide(L)' 'MSVIYFLLPLAGLIVIAAVIAFAFAVHDGQFDDLDTPPLRVLFDDPVHTPTPKKREETPS' A
#
# COMPACT_ATOMS: atom_id res chain seq x y z
N MET A 1 36.24 -28.39 4.06
CA MET A 1 35.54 -27.96 5.30
C MET A 1 35.83 -26.49 5.61
N SER A 2 35.55 -25.59 4.68
CA SER A 2 35.83 -24.14 4.82
C SER A 2 34.64 -23.27 4.37
N VAL A 3 33.75 -23.82 3.54
CA VAL A 3 32.55 -23.13 3.06
C VAL A 3 31.62 -22.66 4.18
N ILE A 4 31.64 -23.36 5.32
CA ILE A 4 30.81 -23.00 6.48
C ILE A 4 31.18 -21.61 7.04
N TYR A 5 32.44 -21.21 6.94
CA TYR A 5 32.90 -19.88 7.39
C TYR A 5 32.37 -18.75 6.50
N PHE A 6 31.94 -19.05 5.28
CA PHE A 6 31.28 -18.09 4.38
C PHE A 6 29.76 -18.17 4.49
N LEU A 7 29.19 -19.37 4.59
CA LEU A 7 27.74 -19.56 4.64
C LEU A 7 27.13 -19.05 5.95
N LEU A 8 27.80 -19.25 7.08
CA LEU A 8 27.31 -18.82 8.38
C LEU A 8 27.10 -17.29 8.48
N PRO A 9 28.10 -16.44 8.15
CA PRO A 9 27.88 -14.99 8.16
C PRO A 9 26.90 -14.54 7.09
N LEU A 10 26.90 -15.16 5.90
CA LEU A 10 25.95 -14.83 4.84
C LEU A 10 24.49 -15.10 5.27
N ALA A 11 24.24 -16.25 5.89
CA ALA A 11 22.93 -16.57 6.46
C ALA A 11 22.52 -15.57 7.54
N GLY A 12 23.44 -15.20 8.44
CA GLY A 12 23.20 -14.16 9.44
C GLY A 12 22.83 -12.81 8.81
N LEU A 13 23.51 -12.42 7.73
CA LEU A 13 23.27 -11.18 7.02
C LEU A 13 21.87 -11.16 6.36
N ILE A 14 21.44 -12.29 5.80
CA ILE A 14 20.08 -12.46 5.26
C ILE A 14 19.03 -12.33 6.37
N VAL A 15 19.24 -12.95 7.54
CA VAL A 15 18.33 -12.84 8.68
C VAL A 15 18.22 -11.40 9.16
N ILE A 16 19.35 -10.70 9.31
CA ILE A 16 19.37 -9.28 9.72
C ILE A 16 18.62 -8.42 8.69
N ALA A 17 18.87 -8.63 7.39
CA ALA A 17 18.18 -7.90 6.33
C ALA A 17 16.66 -8.14 6.37
N ALA A 18 16.23 -9.38 6.60
CA ALA A 18 14.82 -9.72 6.73
C ALA A 18 14.16 -9.04 7.94
N VAL A 19 14.83 -9.01 9.10
CA VAL A 19 14.33 -8.33 10.30
C VAL A 19 14.21 -6.82 10.07
N ILE A 20 15.21 -6.20 9.42
CA ILE A 20 15.16 -4.78 9.08
C ILE A 20 14.00 -4.50 8.12
N ALA A 21 13.89 -5.24 7.02
CA ALA A 21 12.81 -5.07 6.05
C ALA A 21 11.42 -5.23 6.69
N PHE A 22 11.27 -6.23 7.58
CA PHE A 22 10.05 -6.43 8.34
C PHE A 22 9.75 -5.25 9.27
N ALA A 23 10.73 -4.76 10.03
CA ALA A 23 10.55 -3.61 10.92
C ALA A 23 10.15 -2.34 10.15
N PHE A 24 10.75 -2.11 8.97
CA PHE A 24 10.34 -1.04 8.06
C PHE A 24 8.89 -1.19 7.61
N ALA A 25 8.49 -2.39 7.15
CA ALA A 25 7.12 -2.62 6.68
C ALA A 25 6.06 -2.44 7.77
N VAL A 26 6.38 -2.83 9.01
CA VAL A 26 5.52 -2.61 10.18
C VAL A 26 5.41 -1.12 10.51
N HIS A 27 6.52 -0.37 10.48
CA HIS A 27 6.50 1.06 10.75
C HIS A 27 5.81 1.88 9.64
N ASP A 28 5.89 1.45 8.38
CA ASP A 28 5.28 2.14 7.24
C ASP A 28 3.74 2.03 7.21
N GLY A 29 3.14 1.40 8.24
CA GLY A 29 1.68 1.27 8.37
C GLY A 29 1.07 0.38 7.29
N GLN A 30 1.87 -0.47 6.61
CA GLN A 30 1.37 -1.31 5.51
C GLN A 30 0.33 -2.35 5.97
N PHE A 31 0.28 -2.61 7.27
CA PHE A 31 -0.70 -3.49 7.92
C PHE A 31 -1.89 -2.74 8.53
N ASP A 32 -1.90 -1.40 8.50
CA ASP A 32 -2.98 -0.60 9.10
C ASP A 32 -4.20 -0.47 8.17
N ASP A 33 -4.04 -0.72 6.87
CA ASP A 33 -5.14 -0.62 5.87
C ASP A 33 -5.79 -1.99 5.55
N LEU A 34 -5.75 -2.94 6.47
CA LEU A 34 -6.39 -4.25 6.30
C LEU A 34 -7.91 -4.22 6.52
N ASP A 35 -8.42 -3.15 7.15
CA ASP A 35 -9.82 -3.06 7.61
C ASP A 35 -10.72 -2.19 6.69
N THR A 36 -10.15 -1.33 5.83
CA THR A 36 -10.90 -0.31 5.09
C THR A 36 -11.47 -0.71 3.71
N PRO A 37 -10.89 -1.62 2.90
CA PRO A 37 -11.31 -1.75 1.50
C PRO A 37 -12.71 -2.33 1.23
N PRO A 38 -13.25 -3.33 1.98
CA PRO A 38 -14.53 -3.94 1.62
C PRO A 38 -15.73 -3.01 1.81
N LEU A 39 -15.62 -2.04 2.73
CA LEU A 39 -16.73 -1.14 3.05
C LEU A 39 -16.87 0.00 2.04
N ARG A 40 -15.76 0.47 1.45
CA ARG A 40 -15.79 1.53 0.42
C ARG A 40 -16.57 1.10 -0.82
N VAL A 41 -16.41 -0.14 -1.28
CA VAL A 41 -17.14 -0.62 -2.47
C VAL A 41 -18.66 -0.72 -2.25
N LEU A 42 -19.11 -0.91 -1.01
CA LEU A 42 -20.53 -1.06 -0.67
C LEU A 42 -21.20 0.29 -0.35
N PHE A 43 -20.41 1.30 0.04
CA PHE A 43 -20.87 2.63 0.45
C PHE A 43 -20.39 3.78 -0.45
N ASP A 44 -19.58 3.51 -1.49
CA ASP A 44 -19.24 4.50 -2.51
C ASP A 44 -20.51 4.79 -3.32
N ASP A 45 -21.05 5.97 -3.01
CA ASP A 45 -22.25 6.59 -3.55
C ASP A 45 -22.38 6.43 -5.08
N PRO A 46 -23.62 6.38 -5.61
CA PRO A 46 -23.86 6.34 -7.05
C PRO A 46 -23.09 7.47 -7.72
N VAL A 47 -22.18 7.06 -8.60
CA VAL A 47 -21.44 7.85 -9.59
C VAL A 47 -22.12 9.20 -9.80
N HIS A 48 -21.57 10.26 -9.21
CA HIS A 48 -21.90 11.63 -9.59
C HIS A 48 -21.53 11.76 -11.07
N THR A 49 -22.51 11.45 -11.92
CA THR A 49 -22.46 11.71 -13.34
C THR A 49 -22.25 13.21 -13.45
N PRO A 50 -21.17 13.69 -14.08
CA PRO A 50 -20.99 15.11 -14.28
C PRO A 50 -22.16 15.56 -15.17
N THR A 51 -23.14 16.22 -14.56
CA THR A 51 -24.23 16.83 -15.30
C THR A 51 -23.62 17.87 -16.22
N PRO A 52 -23.88 17.82 -17.54
CA PRO A 52 -23.33 18.79 -18.45
C PRO A 52 -23.93 20.14 -18.06
N LYS A 53 -23.08 21.06 -17.61
CA LYS A 53 -23.46 22.44 -17.29
C LYS A 53 -24.09 23.03 -18.55
N LYS A 54 -25.43 23.01 -18.64
CA LYS A 54 -26.20 23.71 -19.65
C LYS A 54 -25.79 25.17 -19.51
N ARG A 55 -24.99 25.66 -20.46
CA ARG A 55 -24.57 27.05 -20.53
C ARG A 55 -25.85 27.84 -20.82
N GLU A 56 -26.42 28.38 -19.76
CA GLU A 56 -27.58 29.25 -19.80
C GLU A 56 -27.31 30.41 -20.76
N GLU A 57 -28.34 30.69 -21.55
CA GLU A 57 -28.43 31.72 -22.56
C GLU A 57 -28.17 33.10 -21.93
N THR A 58 -27.18 33.81 -22.46
CA THR A 58 -27.06 35.25 -22.23
C THR A 58 -28.19 35.94 -23.00
N PRO A 59 -29.10 36.68 -22.36
CA PRO A 59 -30.02 37.54 -23.08
C PRO A 59 -29.23 38.76 -23.59
N SER A 60 -29.27 38.98 -24.90
CA SER A 60 -28.78 40.21 -25.53
C SER A 60 -29.95 41.05 -26.01
#